data_AF-A0A3S5BU17-F1
#
_entry.id   AF-A0A3S5BU17-F1
#
_cell.length_a   1.000
_cell.length_b   1.000
_cell.length_c   1.000
_cell.angle_alpha   90.00
_cell.angle_beta   90.00
_cell.angle_gamma   90.00
#
_symmetry.space_group_name_H-M   'P 1'
#
loop_
_entity.id
_entity.type
_entity.pdbx_description
1 polymer ?
#
loop_
_entity_poly.entity_id
_entity_poly.type
_entity_poly.pdbx_seq_one_letter_code
_entity_poly.pdbx_strand_id
1 'polypeptide(L)'
;MLALIGSISLKERAPGTIRRSLYTGAWATVIMLVVLGIIGATSWEWLFTAFHTTFFPQGNWQFRMSDTLIRLYPPQFWIDAALAIVVITLLIIGVLLAFTWPTRYRLVKENRYYKERYQIRQKIKAMRAERDGDIEA
;
A
#
# COMPACT_ATOMS: atom_id res chain seq x y z
N MET A 1 -14.73 13.90 1.22
CA MET A 1 -14.21 15.20 0.75
C MET A 1 -12.90 15.62 1.42
N LEU A 2 -12.72 15.44 2.74
CA LEU A 2 -11.45 15.75 3.43
C LEU A 2 -10.23 14.96 2.89
N ALA A 3 -10.40 13.68 2.52
CA ALA A 3 -9.34 12.87 1.92
C ALA A 3 -8.88 13.38 0.54
N LEU A 4 -9.79 13.98 -0.23
CA LEU A 4 -9.48 14.55 -1.54
C LEU A 4 -8.71 15.88 -1.40
N ILE A 5 -9.12 16.74 -0.47
CA ILE A 5 -8.46 18.01 -0.18
C ILE A 5 -7.05 17.77 0.38
N GLY A 6 -6.88 16.78 1.26
CA GLY A 6 -5.56 16.36 1.74
C GLY A 6 -4.67 15.87 0.59
N SER A 7 -5.19 15.02 -0.29
CA SER A 7 -4.45 14.46 -1.44
C SER A 7 -4.01 15.54 -2.44
N ILE A 8 -4.83 16.57 -2.66
CA ILE A 8 -4.51 17.70 -3.57
C ILE A 8 -3.48 18.64 -2.91
N SER A 9 -3.65 18.97 -1.63
CA SER A 9 -2.72 19.85 -0.89
C SER A 9 -1.31 19.26 -0.77
N LEU A 10 -1.20 17.93 -0.66
CA LEU A 10 0.09 17.22 -0.59
C LEU A 10 0.79 17.07 -1.95
N LYS A 11 0.06 17.15 -3.06
CA LYS A 11 0.61 17.07 -4.42
C LYS A 11 1.49 18.28 -4.74
N GLU A 12 1.12 19.46 -4.24
CA GLU A 12 1.83 20.71 -4.51
C GLU A 12 3.02 20.95 -3.58
N ARG A 13 2.99 20.42 -2.34
CA ARG A 13 4.00 20.72 -1.31
C ARG A 13 5.16 19.72 -1.23
N ALA A 14 5.01 18.47 -1.68
CA ALA A 14 6.07 17.46 -1.54
C ALA A 14 5.99 16.34 -2.61
N PRO A 15 6.74 16.43 -3.72
CA PRO A 15 6.78 15.38 -4.74
C PRO A 15 7.43 14.11 -4.17
N GLY A 16 6.61 13.15 -3.73
CA GLY A 16 7.06 11.88 -3.16
C GLY A 16 6.23 11.39 -1.97
N THR A 17 5.55 12.29 -1.26
CA THR A 17 4.75 11.92 -0.07
C THR A 17 3.54 11.08 -0.44
N ILE A 18 2.90 11.35 -1.59
CA ILE A 18 1.78 10.55 -2.11
C ILE A 18 2.20 9.09 -2.37
N ARG A 19 3.41 8.87 -2.92
CA ARG A 19 3.90 7.49 -3.14
C ARG A 19 4.18 6.77 -1.83
N ARG A 20 4.72 7.49 -0.83
CA ARG A 20 5.01 6.94 0.50
C ARG A 20 3.73 6.63 1.27
N SER A 21 2.73 7.51 1.23
CA SER A 21 1.43 7.29 1.88
C SER A 21 0.63 6.16 1.24
N LEU A 22 0.67 6.04 -0.10
CA LEU A 22 0.09 4.91 -0.82
C LEU A 22 0.77 3.58 -0.46
N TYR A 23 2.09 3.57 -0.33
CA TYR A 23 2.84 2.37 0.08
C TYR A 23 2.51 1.95 1.53
N THR A 24 2.47 2.90 2.47
CA THR A 24 2.09 2.59 3.87
C THR A 24 0.63 2.19 3.97
N GLY A 25 -0.26 2.84 3.21
CA GLY A 25 -1.68 2.50 3.14
C GLY A 25 -1.89 1.09 2.58
N ALA A 26 -1.19 0.73 1.51
CA ALA A 26 -1.24 -0.61 0.93
C ALA A 26 -0.87 -1.69 1.94
N TRP A 27 0.23 -1.53 2.68
CA TRP A 27 0.62 -2.46 3.74
C TRP A 27 -0.37 -2.52 4.91
N ALA A 28 -0.91 -1.37 5.32
CA ALA A 28 -1.94 -1.34 6.36
C ALA A 28 -3.21 -2.11 5.92
N THR A 29 -3.62 -1.98 4.65
CA THR A 29 -4.73 -2.75 4.10
C THR A 29 -4.42 -4.25 4.07
N VAL A 30 -3.22 -4.67 3.67
CA VAL A 30 -2.82 -6.09 3.71
C VAL A 30 -2.93 -6.65 5.13
N ILE A 31 -2.38 -5.95 6.13
CA ILE A 31 -2.45 -6.38 7.53
C ILE A 31 -3.90 -6.51 7.98
N MET A 32 -4.73 -5.52 7.67
CA MET A 32 -6.16 -5.55 8.00
C MET A 32 -6.85 -6.77 7.38
N LEU A 33 -6.62 -7.05 6.09
CA LEU A 33 -7.21 -8.20 5.40
C LEU A 33 -6.76 -9.53 6.02
N VAL A 34 -5.49 -9.66 6.40
CA VAL A 34 -4.97 -10.88 7.05
C VAL A 34 -5.63 -11.08 8.41
N VAL A 35 -5.72 -10.04 9.24
CA VAL A 35 -6.36 -10.11 10.56
C VAL A 35 -7.83 -10.50 10.42
N LEU A 36 -8.58 -9.84 9.54
CA LEU A 36 -9.98 -10.16 9.28
C LEU A 36 -10.16 -11.55 8.69
N GLY A 37 -9.24 -11.99 7.81
CA GLY A 37 -9.25 -13.33 7.23
C GLY A 37 -9.03 -14.42 8.28
N ILE A 38 -8.09 -14.23 9.20
CA ILE A 38 -7.86 -15.18 10.31
C ILE A 38 -9.10 -15.26 11.20
N ILE A 39 -9.65 -14.11 11.63
CA ILE A 39 -10.85 -14.07 12.47
C ILE A 39 -12.04 -14.71 11.76
N GLY A 40 -12.23 -14.42 10.47
CA GLY A 40 -13.29 -15.03 9.66
C GLY A 40 -13.15 -16.55 9.54
N ALA A 41 -11.93 -17.06 9.44
CA ALA A 41 -11.67 -18.50 9.33
C ALA A 41 -11.82 -19.25 10.66
N THR A 42 -11.42 -18.66 11.79
CA THR A 42 -11.47 -19.32 13.09
C THR A 42 -12.77 -19.06 13.87
N SER A 43 -13.40 -17.91 13.64
CA SER A 43 -14.45 -17.35 14.49
C SER A 43 -15.59 -16.73 13.67
N TRP A 44 -15.99 -17.40 12.58
CA TRP A 44 -17.01 -16.93 11.65
C TRP A 44 -18.31 -16.45 12.33
N GLU A 45 -18.88 -17.27 13.22
CA GLU A 45 -20.14 -16.96 13.92
C GLU A 45 -20.04 -15.68 14.76
N TRP A 46 -18.91 -15.48 15.43
CA TRP A 46 -18.66 -14.28 16.23
C TRP A 46 -18.51 -13.05 15.33
N LEU A 47 -17.74 -13.15 14.24
CA LEU A 47 -17.54 -12.05 13.30
C LEU A 47 -18.87 -11.62 12.66
N PHE A 48 -19.66 -12.60 12.20
CA PHE A 48 -20.97 -12.38 11.61
C PHE A 48 -21.89 -11.68 12.62
N THR A 49 -21.98 -12.19 13.85
CA THR A 49 -22.83 -11.62 14.90
C THR A 49 -22.37 -10.21 15.32
N ALA A 50 -21.07 -9.99 15.52
CA ALA A 50 -20.51 -8.69 15.92
C ALA A 50 -20.75 -7.61 14.86
N PHE A 51 -20.57 -7.96 13.58
CA PHE A 51 -20.90 -7.06 12.47
C PHE A 51 -22.38 -6.71 12.46
N HIS A 52 -23.26 -7.72 12.51
CA HIS A 52 -24.69 -7.48 12.41
C HIS A 52 -25.24 -6.76 13.64
N THR A 53 -24.79 -7.05 14.84
CA THR A 53 -25.23 -6.31 16.04
C THR A 53 -24.79 -4.85 16.01
N THR A 54 -23.63 -4.54 15.43
CA THR A 54 -23.11 -3.16 15.35
C THR A 54 -23.87 -2.32 14.31
N PHE A 55 -24.13 -2.86 13.12
CA PHE A 55 -24.80 -2.12 12.04
C PHE A 55 -26.33 -2.28 12.03
N PHE A 56 -26.83 -3.36 12.63
CA PHE A 56 -28.24 -3.75 12.66
C PHE A 56 -28.68 -4.09 14.10
N PRO A 57 -28.58 -3.13 15.03
CA PRO A 57 -28.82 -3.38 16.46
C PRO A 57 -30.27 -3.77 16.77
N GLN A 58 -31.21 -3.49 15.86
CA GLN A 58 -32.63 -3.81 16.01
C GLN A 58 -32.97 -5.29 15.72
N GLY A 59 -31.98 -6.13 15.39
CA GLY A 59 -32.17 -7.57 15.23
C GLY A 59 -32.76 -8.03 13.89
N ASN A 60 -32.85 -7.13 12.90
CA ASN A 60 -33.34 -7.41 11.53
C ASN A 60 -32.40 -8.29 10.68
N TRP A 61 -31.53 -9.07 11.32
CA TRP A 61 -30.59 -10.01 10.71
C TRP A 61 -30.78 -11.46 11.20
N GLN A 62 -31.56 -11.68 12.27
CA GLN A 62 -31.82 -13.00 12.84
C GLN A 62 -33.02 -13.65 12.13
N PHE A 63 -32.74 -14.32 11.02
CA PHE A 63 -33.76 -15.05 10.26
C PHE A 63 -33.83 -16.53 10.70
N ARG A 64 -34.98 -17.17 10.49
CA ARG A 64 -35.13 -18.61 10.73
C ARG A 64 -34.53 -19.38 9.56
N MET A 65 -34.02 -20.59 9.79
CA MET A 65 -33.48 -21.46 8.72
C MET A 65 -34.52 -21.83 7.63
N SER A 66 -35.82 -21.68 7.94
CA SER A 66 -36.92 -21.83 6.99
C SER A 66 -37.05 -20.65 6.02
N ASP A 67 -36.49 -19.49 6.37
CA ASP A 67 -36.69 -18.26 5.62
C ASP A 67 -35.91 -18.31 4.30
N THR A 68 -36.55 -17.83 3.24
CA THR A 68 -36.00 -17.86 1.87
C THR A 68 -34.65 -17.17 1.78
N LEU A 69 -34.41 -16.14 2.59
CA LEU A 69 -33.18 -15.35 2.57
C LEU A 69 -31.95 -16.17 2.99
N ILE A 70 -32.05 -16.96 4.07
CA ILE A 70 -30.94 -17.81 4.54
C ILE A 70 -30.64 -18.93 3.52
N ARG A 71 -31.68 -19.46 2.87
CA ARG A 71 -31.51 -20.50 1.85
C ARG A 71 -30.84 -19.98 0.58
N LEU A 72 -31.13 -18.74 0.19
CA LEU A 72 -30.50 -18.10 -0.96
C LEU A 72 -29.06 -17.65 -0.67
N TYR A 73 -28.79 -17.19 0.56
CA TYR A 73 -27.48 -16.67 0.96
C TYR A 73 -26.94 -17.41 2.20
N PRO A 74 -26.57 -18.69 2.04
CA PRO A 74 -26.01 -19.48 3.15
C PRO A 74 -24.65 -18.90 3.59
N PRO A 75 -24.14 -19.27 4.78
CA PRO A 75 -22.84 -18.80 5.28
C PRO A 75 -21.69 -18.94 4.27
N GLN A 76 -21.65 -20.06 3.53
CA GLN A 76 -20.62 -20.31 2.51
C GLN A 76 -20.59 -19.25 1.41
N PHE A 77 -21.75 -18.74 0.97
CA PHE A 77 -21.82 -17.66 -0.02
C PHE A 77 -21.05 -16.41 0.44
N TRP A 78 -21.17 -16.06 1.72
CA TRP A 78 -20.50 -14.90 2.29
C TRP A 78 -19.00 -15.12 2.45
N ILE A 79 -18.57 -16.35 2.80
CA ILE A 79 -17.16 -16.72 2.84
C ILE A 79 -16.54 -16.63 1.44
N ASP A 80 -17.22 -17.18 0.43
CA ASP A 80 -16.76 -17.16 -0.97
C ASP A 80 -16.69 -15.72 -1.51
N ALA A 81 -17.71 -14.90 -1.20
CA ALA A 81 -17.73 -13.48 -1.56
C ALA A 81 -16.59 -12.70 -0.88
N ALA A 82 -16.35 -12.94 0.42
CA ALA A 82 -15.25 -12.32 1.14
C ALA A 82 -13.89 -12.72 0.54
N LEU A 83 -13.72 -14.00 0.18
CA LEU A 83 -12.51 -14.49 -0.48
C LEU A 83 -12.30 -13.79 -1.84
N ALA A 84 -13.34 -13.66 -2.66
CA ALA A 84 -13.26 -12.95 -3.93
C ALA A 84 -12.83 -11.48 -3.74
N ILE A 85 -13.41 -10.78 -2.74
CA ILE A 85 -13.03 -9.40 -2.41
C ILE A 85 -11.56 -9.33 -1.97
N VAL A 86 -11.10 -10.26 -1.13
CA VAL A 86 -9.69 -10.31 -0.69
C VAL A 86 -8.77 -10.48 -1.91
N VAL A 87 -9.06 -11.42 -2.80
CA VAL A 87 -8.26 -11.67 -4.00
C VAL A 87 -8.20 -10.43 -4.89
N ILE A 88 -9.34 -9.81 -5.20
CA ILE A 88 -9.40 -8.60 -6.03
C ILE A 88 -8.64 -7.46 -5.37
N THR A 89 -8.79 -7.28 -4.06
CA THR A 89 -8.08 -6.23 -3.32
C THR A 89 -6.57 -6.45 -3.33
N LEU A 90 -6.12 -7.69 -3.15
CA LEU A 90 -4.70 -8.04 -3.24
C LEU A 90 -4.13 -7.79 -4.65
N LEU A 91 -4.91 -8.04 -5.72
CA LEU A 91 -4.51 -7.69 -7.08
C LEU A 91 -4.34 -6.18 -7.25
N ILE A 92 -5.30 -5.39 -6.76
CA ILE A 92 -5.23 -3.92 -6.80
C ILE A 92 -4.02 -3.41 -6.01
N ILE A 93 -3.77 -3.97 -4.82
CA ILE A 93 -2.60 -3.65 -4.00
C ILE A 93 -1.31 -4.03 -4.73
N GLY A 94 -1.26 -5.19 -5.39
CA GLY A 94 -0.10 -5.63 -6.18
C GLY A 94 0.20 -4.66 -7.32
N VAL A 95 -0.84 -4.23 -8.05
CA VAL A 95 -0.74 -3.20 -9.09
C VAL A 95 -0.26 -1.88 -8.50
N LEU A 96 -0.89 -1.39 -7.43
CA LEU A 96 -0.49 -0.15 -6.75
C LEU A 96 0.96 -0.21 -6.28
N LEU A 97 1.39 -1.30 -5.66
CA LEU A 97 2.76 -1.49 -5.20
C LEU A 97 3.72 -1.56 -6.38
N ALA A 98 3.38 -2.22 -7.49
CA ALA A 98 4.21 -2.25 -8.69
C ALA A 98 4.40 -0.85 -9.30
N PHE A 99 3.33 -0.05 -9.40
CA PHE A 99 3.38 1.32 -9.93
C PHE A 99 4.01 2.33 -8.96
N THR A 100 3.88 2.12 -7.66
CA THR A 100 4.46 2.99 -6.62
C THR A 100 5.84 2.53 -6.14
N TRP A 101 6.33 1.38 -6.63
CA TRP A 101 7.57 0.74 -6.19
C TRP A 101 8.75 1.72 -6.34
N PRO A 102 9.50 2.03 -5.25
CA PRO A 102 10.52 3.08 -5.28
C PRO A 102 11.79 2.70 -6.07
N THR A 103 11.89 1.45 -6.52
CA THR A 103 13.19 0.79 -6.69
C THR A 103 13.90 1.13 -8.00
N ARG A 104 13.21 1.65 -9.03
CA ARG A 104 13.91 2.08 -10.26
C ARG A 104 14.24 3.56 -10.31
N TYR A 105 13.46 4.42 -9.64
CA TYR A 105 13.72 5.85 -9.70
C TYR A 105 14.74 6.32 -8.65
N ARG A 106 14.75 5.72 -7.44
CA ARG A 106 15.71 6.09 -6.38
C ARG A 106 17.12 5.56 -6.64
N LEU A 107 17.26 4.29 -7.01
CA LEU A 107 18.57 3.68 -7.31
C LEU A 107 19.26 4.36 -8.50
N VAL A 108 18.51 4.76 -9.54
CA VAL A 108 19.07 5.44 -10.72
C VAL A 108 19.42 6.91 -10.43
N LYS A 109 18.70 7.57 -9.51
CA LYS A 109 18.99 8.95 -9.10
C LYS A 109 20.19 8.99 -8.14
N GLU A 110 20.19 8.19 -7.07
CA GLU A 110 21.33 8.12 -6.14
C GLU A 110 22.61 7.74 -6.87
N ASN A 111 22.60 6.70 -7.71
CA ASN A 111 23.79 6.32 -8.48
C ASN A 111 24.28 7.42 -9.43
N ARG A 112 23.41 8.30 -9.94
CA ARG A 112 23.83 9.46 -10.74
C ARG A 112 24.54 10.50 -9.89
N TYR A 113 23.96 10.91 -8.76
CA TYR A 113 24.59 11.88 -7.86
C TYR A 113 25.92 11.36 -7.29
N TYR A 114 26.00 10.06 -6.95
CA TYR A 114 27.26 9.45 -6.51
C TYR A 114 28.30 9.42 -7.65
N LYS A 115 27.90 9.08 -8.89
CA LYS A 115 28.81 9.10 -10.06
C LYS A 115 29.29 10.51 -10.40
N GLU A 116 28.41 11.52 -10.39
CA GLU A 116 28.77 12.92 -10.65
C GLU A 116 29.76 13.45 -9.61
N ARG A 117 29.52 13.19 -8.32
CA ARG A 117 30.44 13.58 -7.24
C ARG A 117 31.80 12.90 -7.36
N TYR A 118 31.82 11.62 -7.73
CA TYR A 118 33.07 10.89 -7.93
C TYR A 118 33.87 11.46 -9.11
N GLN A 119 33.20 11.72 -10.24
CA GLN A 119 33.83 12.33 -11.42
C GLN A 119 34.36 13.73 -11.14
N ILE A 120 33.61 14.58 -10.43
CA ILE A 120 34.06 15.92 -10.04
C ILE A 120 35.31 15.85 -9.16
N ARG A 121 35.33 14.96 -8.16
CA ARG A 121 36.51 14.77 -7.29
C ARG A 121 37.74 14.32 -8.07
N GLN A 122 37.56 13.39 -9.02
CA GLN A 122 38.65 12.91 -9.87
C GLN A 122 39.17 14.02 -10.79
N LYS A 123 38.28 14.78 -11.44
CA LYS A 123 38.67 15.95 -12.26
C LYS A 123 39.44 16.99 -11.46
N ILE A 124 39.00 17.33 -10.25
CA ILE A 124 39.69 18.28 -9.38
C ILE A 124 41.10 17.77 -9.01
N LYS A 125 41.23 16.47 -8.71
CA LYS A 125 42.53 15.87 -8.37
C LYS A 125 43.49 15.88 -9.57
N ALA A 126 42.99 15.57 -10.77
CA ALA A 126 43.76 15.62 -12.01
C ALA A 126 44.20 17.05 -12.34
N MET A 127 43.28 18.03 -12.30
CA MET A 127 43.60 19.45 -12.53
C MET A 127 44.62 19.99 -11.53
N ARG A 128 44.57 19.55 -10.27
CA ARG A 128 45.58 19.93 -9.27
C ARG A 128 46.94 19.34 -9.60
N ALA A 129 47.02 18.07 -10.00
CA ALA A 129 48.28 17.41 -10.35
C ALA A 129 48.94 18.00 -11.60
N GLU A 130 48.14 18.34 -12.62
CA GLU A 130 48.60 19.03 -13.84
C GLU A 130 49.16 20.41 -13.51
N ARG A 131 48.41 21.21 -12.75
CA ARG A 131 48.85 22.54 -12.30
C ARG A 131 50.13 22.50 -11.47
N ASP A 132 50.24 21.55 -10.54
CA ASP A 132 51.41 21.46 -9.67
C ASP A 132 52.64 20.91 -10.45
N GLY A 133 52.44 20.08 -11.48
CA GLY A 133 53.49 19.62 -12.40
C GLY A 133 53.99 20.71 -13.37
N ASP A 134 53.11 21.58 -13.85
CA ASP A 134 53.46 22.74 -14.68
C ASP A 134 54.25 23.81 -13.90
N ILE A 135 54.19 23.81 -12.56
CA ILE A 135 54.96 24.72 -11.70
C ILE A 135 56.39 24.20 -11.45
N GLU A 136 56.60 22.88 -11.56
CA GLU A 136 57.90 22.22 -11.33
C GLU A 136 58.72 22.00 -12.62
N ALA A 137 58.11 22.16 -13.81
CA ALA A 137 58.74 22.04 -15.13
C ALA A 137 59.25 23.38 -15.67
#